data_AF-A0A2V9TXF6-F1
#
_entry.id   AF-A0A2V9TXF6-F1
#
_cell.length_a   1.000
_cell.length_b   1.000
_cell.length_c   1.000
_cell.angle_alpha   90.00
_cell.angle_beta   90.00
_cell.angle_gamma   90.00
#
_symmetry.space_group_name_H-M   'P 1'
#
loop_
_entity.id
_entity.type
_entity.pdbx_description
1 polymer ?
#
loop_
_entity_poly.entity_id
_entity_poly.type
_entity_poly.pdbx_seq_one_letter_code
_entity_poly.pdbx_strand_id
1 'polypeptide(L)' 'MAKQRERQPVVADESLRMFLVPCSCGVSFAVSEKYDREGTQWHRFLVCPNCGKRHDPKNRLLQLGYHREGYWRVDGC' A
#
# COMPACT_ATOMS: atom_id res chain seq x y z
N MET A 1 -20.96 -38.57 -9.69
CA MET A 1 -21.75 -37.34 -9.43
C MET A 1 -20.86 -36.37 -8.65
N ALA A 2 -20.02 -35.59 -9.34
CA ALA A 2 -19.13 -34.62 -8.70
C ALA A 2 -19.94 -33.35 -8.38
N LYS A 3 -20.15 -33.06 -7.08
CA LYS A 3 -20.81 -31.84 -6.62
C LYS A 3 -19.94 -30.64 -7.02
N GLN A 4 -20.45 -29.83 -7.94
CA GLN A 4 -19.89 -28.52 -8.26
C GLN A 4 -19.93 -27.68 -6.98
N ARG A 5 -18.75 -27.28 -6.48
CA ARG A 5 -18.64 -26.27 -5.42
C ARG A 5 -19.10 -24.95 -6.03
N GLU A 6 -20.29 -24.51 -5.66
CA GLU A 6 -20.81 -23.19 -6.00
C GLU A 6 -19.81 -22.14 -5.49
N ARG A 7 -19.27 -21.34 -6.42
CA ARG A 7 -18.39 -20.23 -6.09
C ARG A 7 -19.23 -19.20 -5.34
N GLN A 8 -18.95 -19.05 -4.05
CA GLN A 8 -19.54 -18.03 -3.22
C GLN A 8 -19.31 -16.64 -3.87
N PRO A 9 -20.35 -15.80 -4.02
CA PRO A 9 -20.19 -14.49 -4.64
C PRO A 9 -19.24 -13.66 -3.78
N VAL A 10 -18.12 -13.24 -4.38
CA VAL A 10 -17.15 -12.36 -3.74
C VAL A 10 -17.88 -11.03 -3.52
N VAL A 11 -18.15 -10.71 -2.26
CA VAL A 11 -18.74 -9.43 -1.85
C VAL A 11 -17.77 -8.34 -2.29
N ALA A 12 -18.13 -7.63 -3.36
CA ALA A 12 -17.33 -6.55 -3.92
C ALA A 12 -17.56 -5.28 -3.09
N ASP A 13 -16.93 -5.15 -1.92
CA ASP A 13 -16.79 -3.83 -1.29
C ASP A 13 -15.71 -3.72 -0.19
N GLU A 14 -14.49 -4.18 -0.48
CA GLU A 14 -13.32 -3.47 0.03
C GLU A 14 -12.43 -3.23 -1.19
N SER A 15 -12.43 -2.01 -1.72
CA SER A 15 -11.50 -1.63 -2.79
C SER A 15 -10.09 -2.01 -2.35
N LEU A 16 -9.44 -2.95 -3.04
CA LEU A 16 -8.05 -3.33 -2.79
C LEU A 16 -7.18 -2.06 -2.78
N ARG A 17 -6.54 -1.79 -1.65
CA ARG A 17 -5.67 -0.62 -1.44
C ARG A 17 -4.26 -1.05 -1.08
N MET A 18 -3.29 -0.27 -1.53
CA MET A 18 -1.89 -0.41 -1.18
C MET A 18 -1.33 0.95 -0.79
N PHE A 19 -0.40 0.96 0.17
CA PHE A 19 0.26 2.19 0.62
C PHE A 19 1.74 2.09 0.28
N LEU A 20 2.27 3.10 -0.41
CA LEU A 20 3.65 3.13 -0.88
C LEU A 20 4.39 4.35 -0.35
N VAL A 21 5.68 4.17 -0.07
CA VAL A 21 6.62 5.27 0.21
C VAL A 21 7.64 5.37 -0.92
N PRO A 22 7.66 6.46 -1.70
CA PRO A 22 8.67 6.70 -2.73
C PRO A 22 9.99 7.22 -2.13
N CYS A 23 11.09 6.58 -2.50
CA CYS A 23 12.44 7.04 -2.22
C CYS A 23 13.03 7.77 -3.43
N SER A 24 13.83 8.81 -3.17
CA SER A 24 14.59 9.52 -4.22
C SER A 24 15.66 8.64 -4.89
N CYS A 25 15.95 7.44 -4.39
CA CYS A 25 16.78 6.46 -5.08
C CYS A 25 16.06 5.73 -6.22
N GLY A 26 14.77 6.04 -6.47
CA GLY A 26 13.98 5.44 -7.55
C GLY A 26 13.16 4.22 -7.13
N VAL A 27 13.28 3.76 -5.88
CA VAL A 27 12.49 2.64 -5.35
C VAL A 27 11.31 3.15 -4.53
N SER A 28 10.15 2.56 -4.74
CA SER A 28 8.99 2.67 -3.85
C SER A 28 8.81 1.34 -3.11
N PHE A 29 8.46 1.40 -1.83
CA PHE A 29 8.23 0.20 -1.03
C PHE A 29 6.88 0.26 -0.31
N ALA A 30 6.26 -0.90 -0.15
CA ALA A 30 4.94 -1.04 0.44
C ALA A 30 5.00 -0.97 1.98
N VAL A 31 3.98 -0.34 2.55
CA VAL A 31 3.82 -0.17 4.00
C VAL A 31 2.40 -0.52 4.43
N SER A 32 2.19 -0.72 5.72
CA SER A 32 0.85 -0.96 6.27
C SER A 32 0.02 0.32 6.27
N GLU A 33 -1.32 0.19 6.23
CA GLU A 33 -2.24 1.32 6.31
C GLU A 33 -2.03 2.19 7.55
N LYS A 34 -1.67 1.57 8.68
CA LYS A 34 -1.50 2.25 9.97
C LYS A 34 -0.16 2.98 10.09
N TYR A 35 0.68 2.93 9.07
CA TYR A 35 2.05 3.41 9.15
C TYR A 35 2.14 4.92 9.45
N ASP A 36 1.23 5.74 8.90
CA ASP A 36 1.17 7.17 9.19
C ASP A 36 0.60 7.50 10.58
N ARG A 37 -0.11 6.56 11.20
CA ARG A 37 -0.82 6.76 12.47
C ARG A 37 0.07 6.61 13.70
N GLU A 38 1.20 5.90 13.61
CA GLU A 38 2.01 5.49 14.77
C GLU A 38 3.41 6.11 14.84
N GLY A 39 3.46 7.43 15.00
CA GLY A 39 4.53 8.09 15.77
C GLY A 39 5.45 9.05 15.00
N THR A 40 5.74 10.18 15.64
CA THR A 40 6.58 11.29 15.17
C THR A 40 8.07 11.15 15.52
N GLN A 41 8.49 9.97 16.01
CA GLN A 41 9.86 9.75 16.48
C GLN A 41 10.76 9.25 15.34
N TRP A 42 11.87 9.94 15.09
CA TRP A 42 12.81 9.71 13.98
C TRP A 42 13.31 8.27 13.81
N HIS A 43 13.45 7.51 14.91
CA HIS A 43 13.91 6.12 14.86
C HIS A 43 12.86 5.16 14.27
N ARG A 44 11.59 5.57 14.19
CA ARG A 44 10.47 4.80 13.60
C ARG A 44 10.29 5.03 12.11
N PHE A 45 11.03 5.98 11.53
CA PHE A 45 11.04 6.21 10.09
C PHE A 45 11.63 5.00 9.36
N LEU A 46 10.90 4.52 8.36
CA LEU A 46 11.28 3.33 7.61
C LEU A 46 12.56 3.59 6.84
N VAL A 47 13.41 2.57 6.86
CA VAL A 47 14.66 2.54 6.13
C VAL A 47 14.36 2.02 4.75
N CYS A 48 14.73 2.78 3.71
CA CYS A 48 14.65 2.31 2.34
C CYS A 48 15.49 1.02 2.20
N PRO A 49 14.89 -0.10 1.74
CA PRO A 49 15.62 -1.37 1.62
C PRO A 49 16.75 -1.31 0.58
N ASN A 50 16.74 -0.31 -0.30
CA ASN A 50 17.74 -0.13 -1.34
C ASN A 50 18.92 0.79 -0.89
N CYS A 51 18.63 1.95 -0.31
CA CYS A 51 19.66 2.97 -0.05
C CYS A 51 19.92 3.31 1.43
N GLY A 52 19.19 2.68 2.36
CA GLY A 52 19.39 2.89 3.80
C GLY A 52 18.90 4.25 4.34
N LYS A 53 18.38 5.14 3.50
CA LYS A 53 17.82 6.44 3.92
C LYS A 53 16.50 6.24 4.65
N ARG A 54 16.26 7.10 5.66
CA ARG A 54 15.00 7.13 6.42
C ARG A 54 13.96 8.01 5.73
N HIS A 55 12.71 7.57 5.73
CA HIS A 55 11.59 8.30 5.14
C HIS A 55 10.52 8.62 6.17
N ASP A 56 10.07 9.88 6.21
CA ASP A 56 8.95 10.32 7.03
C ASP A 56 7.62 9.91 6.38
N PRO A 57 6.76 9.13 7.06
CA PRO A 57 5.44 8.73 6.58
C PRO A 57 4.55 9.90 6.19
N LYS A 58 4.59 11.00 6.95
CA LYS A 58 3.53 12.03 6.90
C LYS A 58 3.51 12.82 5.59
N ASN A 59 4.63 12.86 4.87
CA ASN A 59 4.78 13.71 3.69
C ASN A 59 4.95 12.91 2.38
N ARG A 60 4.92 11.58 2.41
CA ARG A 60 5.26 10.75 1.24
C ARG A 60 4.38 9.50 1.06
N LEU A 61 3.34 9.32 1.86
CA LEU A 61 2.48 8.15 1.71
C LEU A 61 1.59 8.29 0.47
N LEU A 62 1.79 7.42 -0.51
CA LEU A 62 0.92 7.31 -1.68
C LEU A 62 -0.06 6.17 -1.43
N GLN A 63 -1.35 6.45 -1.58
CA GLN A 63 -2.37 5.42 -1.62
C GLN A 63 -2.58 4.98 -3.08
N LEU A 64 -2.55 3.68 -3.33
CA LEU A 64 -2.93 3.09 -4.61
C LEU A 64 -4.25 2.34 -4.46
N GLY A 65 -5.21 2.65 -5.33
CA GLY A 65 -6.43 1.87 -5.52
C GLY A 65 -6.30 0.90 -6.68
N TYR A 66 -6.85 -0.30 -6.52
CA TYR A 66 -6.98 -1.25 -7.61
C TYR A 66 -8.22 -0.94 -8.46
N HIS A 67 -8.00 -0.63 -9.73
CA HIS A 67 -9.06 -0.39 -10.70
C HIS A 67 -9.62 -1.71 -11.24
N ARG A 68 -10.91 -1.72 -11.57
CA ARG A 68 -11.61 -2.92 -12.08
C ARG A 68 -11.05 -3.43 -13.42
N GLU A 69 -10.43 -2.56 -14.20
CA GLU A 69 -9.77 -2.90 -15.46
C GLU A 69 -8.40 -3.57 -15.28
N GLY A 70 -7.97 -3.81 -14.03
CA GLY A 70 -6.79 -4.64 -13.74
C GLY A 70 -5.49 -3.87 -13.52
N TYR A 71 -5.55 -2.58 -13.24
CA TYR A 71 -4.39 -1.74 -12.98
C TYR A 71 -4.47 -1.02 -11.63
N TRP A 72 -3.32 -0.63 -11.09
CA TRP A 72 -3.22 0.21 -9.90
C TRP A 72 -3.20 1.68 -10.30
N ARG A 73 -3.89 2.53 -9.56
CA ARG A 73 -3.91 3.98 -9.74
C ARG A 73 -3.59 4.67 -8.42
N VAL A 74 -2.89 5.80 -8.46
CA VAL A 74 -2.75 6.67 -7.29
C VAL A 74 -4.12 7.27 -6.95
N ASP A 75 -4.59 6.99 -5.75
CA ASP A 75 -5.83 7.52 -5.17
C ASP A 75 -5.50 8.68 -4.23
N GLY A 76 -6.20 9.81 -4.35
CA GLY A 76 -6.07 10.95 -3.44
C GLY A 76 -4.66 11.56 -3.44
N CYS A 77 -4.40 12.46 -4.38
CA CYS A 77 -3.30 13.42 -4.27
C CYS A 77 -3.69 14.59 -3.37
#